data_AF-A0A3N5I876-F1
#
_entry.id   AF-A0A3N5I876-F1
#
_cell.length_a   1.000
_cell.length_b   1.000
_cell.length_c   1.000
_cell.angle_alpha   90.00
_cell.angle_beta   90.00
_cell.angle_gamma   90.00
#
_symmetry.space_group_name_H-M   'P 1'
#
loop_
_entity.id
_entity.type
_entity.pdbx_description
1 polymer ?
#
loop_
_entity_poly.entity_id
_entity_poly.type
_entity_poly.pdbx_seq_one_letter_code
_entity_poly.pdbx_strand_id
1 'polypeptide(L)'
;MLKVRSRVVIGGAALALLALVSFPQMSFAGDQVRAKEIIQQTCVQCHRLEGQPDSRFNLKAPDLIWAGSKYQRSWLIRWLTGKEAPLYAKGYRWDLTEVPSKHPMVTESEANAIADYFAEHNKDPRVKVGAFDLSKVTKFDASFGGAAYKAHACLGCHVIEENGKLIGGPQSASLVAAGQRYDQDWLFRFGQNPQDFTPHSGEFLADATEPQLRAVIGFLMVQGVTDFTYYEPWTSPEFGMASTDRGKGIYKEYCSQCHGATGKGDGPAASGLEPKPAIHANIPFEKLPMEYLYNVINHGGVAIGKSPNMPYWNLTIGQQGVADVIAYLKETFKGVPDMATAPSGGEGGACVQPRKTAKAPDEFLAKRNPLPVSAGAIQAGKTLYLKTAQPVACAM
;
A
#
# COMPACT_ATOMS: atom_id res chain seq x y z
N MET A 1 -76.71 -20.05 46.62
CA MET A 1 -76.56 -21.51 46.40
C MET A 1 -75.09 -21.83 46.16
N LEU A 2 -74.47 -22.41 47.19
CA LEU A 2 -73.45 -23.47 47.16
C LEU A 2 -72.59 -23.64 45.88
N LYS A 3 -71.27 -23.44 46.00
CA LYS A 3 -70.34 -24.55 46.29
C LYS A 3 -68.92 -24.05 46.61
N VAL A 4 -68.59 -24.25 47.88
CA VAL A 4 -67.25 -24.34 48.45
C VAL A 4 -66.50 -25.50 47.79
N ARG A 5 -65.22 -25.30 47.44
CA ARG A 5 -64.19 -26.34 47.52
C ARG A 5 -62.91 -25.76 48.10
N SER A 6 -62.55 -26.36 49.23
CA SER A 6 -61.41 -26.12 50.11
C SER A 6 -60.08 -26.64 49.57
N ARG A 7 -59.01 -26.23 50.28
CA ARG A 7 -57.65 -26.82 50.42
C ARG A 7 -56.59 -26.07 49.62
N VAL A 8 -55.40 -25.74 50.13
CA VAL A 8 -54.71 -26.03 51.39
C VAL A 8 -53.59 -24.98 51.53
N VAL A 9 -53.31 -24.55 52.75
CA VAL A 9 -52.14 -23.72 53.10
C VAL A 9 -50.98 -24.66 53.38
N ILE A 10 -49.84 -24.49 52.69
CA ILE A 10 -48.52 -24.89 53.20
C ILE A 10 -47.55 -23.77 52.86
N GLY A 11 -47.11 -23.06 53.90
CA GLY A 11 -46.00 -22.12 53.83
C GLY A 11 -44.68 -22.87 53.64
N GLY A 12 -43.85 -22.37 52.72
CA GLY A 12 -42.49 -22.80 52.52
C GLY A 12 -41.59 -21.58 52.44
N ALA A 13 -40.66 -21.47 53.38
CA ALA A 13 -39.67 -20.40 53.45
C ALA A 13 -38.86 -20.34 52.14
N ALA A 14 -38.88 -19.17 51.48
CA ALA A 14 -37.99 -18.89 50.36
C ALA A 14 -36.59 -18.60 50.91
N LEU A 15 -35.75 -19.62 50.95
CA LEU A 15 -34.30 -19.48 51.07
C LEU A 15 -33.78 -18.80 49.80
N ALA A 16 -33.39 -17.53 49.93
CA ALA A 16 -32.65 -16.81 48.90
C ALA A 16 -31.26 -17.44 48.72
N LEU A 17 -31.15 -18.39 47.78
CA LEU A 17 -29.87 -18.80 47.22
C LEU A 17 -29.38 -17.68 46.30
N LEU A 18 -28.61 -16.75 46.87
CA LEU A 18 -27.68 -15.90 46.14
C LEU A 18 -26.64 -16.81 45.48
N ALA A 19 -26.94 -17.25 44.25
CA ALA A 19 -25.92 -17.77 43.35
C ALA A 19 -24.96 -16.62 43.05
N LEU A 20 -23.85 -16.58 43.79
CA LEU A 20 -22.67 -15.80 43.43
C LEU A 20 -22.19 -16.30 42.07
N VAL A 21 -22.64 -15.65 41.01
CA VAL A 21 -22.00 -15.74 39.70
C VAL A 21 -20.65 -15.06 39.87
N SER A 22 -19.63 -15.83 40.21
CA SER A 22 -18.24 -15.37 40.18
C SER A 22 -17.91 -15.04 38.72
N PHE A 23 -17.91 -13.73 38.43
CA PHE A 23 -17.64 -13.17 37.11
C PHE A 23 -16.22 -13.50 36.61
N PRO A 24 -15.95 -13.42 35.29
CA PRO A 24 -14.65 -13.73 34.65
C PRO A 24 -13.45 -12.89 35.11
N GLN A 25 -13.67 -11.86 35.94
CA GLN A 25 -12.64 -10.89 36.35
C GLN A 25 -11.50 -11.50 37.17
N MET A 26 -11.76 -12.54 37.99
CA MET A 26 -10.70 -13.18 38.78
C MET A 26 -9.72 -13.98 37.93
N SER A 27 -10.20 -14.63 36.85
CA SER A 27 -9.33 -15.37 35.92
C SER A 27 -8.44 -14.42 35.13
N PHE A 28 -8.99 -13.30 34.64
CA PHE A 28 -8.21 -12.31 33.89
C PHE A 28 -7.12 -11.66 34.73
N ALA A 29 -7.41 -11.28 35.98
CA ALA A 29 -6.41 -10.74 36.89
C ALA A 29 -5.31 -11.77 37.21
N GLY A 30 -5.67 -13.04 37.37
CA GLY A 30 -4.71 -14.13 37.54
C GLY A 30 -3.80 -14.33 36.32
N ASP A 31 -4.36 -14.23 35.11
CA ASP A 31 -3.62 -14.35 33.85
C ASP A 31 -2.64 -13.19 33.67
N GLN A 32 -3.02 -11.96 34.05
CA GLN A 32 -2.14 -10.78 34.02
C GLN A 32 -0.95 -10.92 34.98
N VAL A 33 -1.18 -11.42 36.20
CA VAL A 33 -0.10 -11.68 37.18
C VAL A 33 0.86 -12.74 36.65
N ARG A 34 0.31 -13.86 36.15
CA ARG A 34 1.13 -14.95 35.59
C ARG A 34 1.94 -14.49 34.37
N ALA A 35 1.33 -13.73 33.46
CA ALA A 35 2.03 -13.17 32.31
C ALA A 35 3.21 -12.29 32.75
N LYS A 36 2.97 -11.40 33.73
CA LYS A 36 4.02 -10.55 34.30
C LYS A 36 5.17 -11.38 34.88
N GLU A 37 4.87 -12.43 35.65
CA GLU A 37 5.91 -13.30 36.21
C GLU A 37 6.77 -13.97 35.13
N ILE A 38 6.14 -14.54 34.10
CA ILE A 38 6.85 -15.18 32.98
C ILE A 38 7.76 -14.17 32.27
N ILE A 39 7.22 -12.99 31.99
CA ILE A 39 7.94 -11.90 31.35
C ILE A 39 9.16 -11.49 32.18
N GLN A 40 9.00 -11.32 33.49
CA GLN A 40 10.08 -10.93 34.42
C GLN A 40 11.13 -12.03 34.63
N GLN A 41 10.77 -13.30 34.50
CA GLN A 41 11.72 -14.40 34.68
C GLN A 41 12.47 -14.73 33.39
N THR A 42 11.80 -14.60 32.24
CA THR A 42 12.28 -15.13 30.95
C THR A 42 12.70 -14.05 29.98
N CYS A 43 11.95 -12.95 29.87
CA CYS A 43 12.12 -11.99 28.78
C CYS A 43 13.09 -10.86 29.13
N VAL A 44 13.07 -10.37 30.37
CA VAL A 44 13.82 -9.16 30.77
C VAL A 44 15.34 -9.29 30.76
N GLN A 45 15.86 -10.52 30.65
CA GLN A 45 17.31 -10.75 30.49
C GLN A 45 17.84 -10.20 29.15
N CYS A 46 16.97 -10.10 28.15
CA CYS A 46 17.31 -9.62 26.79
C CYS A 46 16.48 -8.42 26.37
N HIS A 47 15.18 -8.38 26.72
CA HIS A 47 14.24 -7.36 26.29
C HIS A 47 13.98 -6.32 27.37
N ARG A 48 13.89 -5.05 26.98
CA ARG A 48 13.42 -3.99 27.89
C ARG A 48 11.93 -3.80 27.74
N LEU A 49 11.25 -3.53 28.86
CA LEU A 49 9.79 -3.37 28.94
C LEU A 49 9.36 -1.97 29.36
N GLU A 50 10.30 -1.17 29.85
CA GLU A 50 10.06 0.17 30.33
C GLU A 50 11.26 1.07 30.08
N GLY A 51 11.06 2.38 30.27
CA GLY A 51 12.08 3.41 30.07
C GLY A 51 12.01 4.06 28.70
N GLN A 52 13.07 4.81 28.37
CA GLN A 52 13.19 5.54 27.11
C GLN A 52 13.81 4.67 26.01
N PRO A 53 13.55 4.96 24.72
CA PRO A 53 14.25 4.32 23.62
C PRO A 53 15.77 4.38 23.83
N ASP A 54 16.48 3.29 23.55
CA ASP A 54 17.94 3.25 23.61
C ASP A 54 18.53 2.82 22.26
N SER A 55 19.79 3.19 22.07
CA SER A 55 20.58 2.86 20.90
C SER A 55 20.55 1.35 20.64
N ARG A 56 20.35 0.92 19.39
CA ARG A 56 20.50 -0.52 19.00
C ARG A 56 21.89 -1.08 19.35
N PHE A 57 22.87 -0.24 19.66
CA PHE A 57 24.20 -0.62 20.16
C PHE A 57 24.25 -1.07 21.61
N ASN A 58 23.26 -0.69 22.41
CA ASN A 58 23.18 -1.02 23.83
C ASN A 58 22.19 -2.16 24.12
N LEU A 59 21.52 -2.65 23.08
CA LEU A 59 20.41 -3.60 23.19
C LEU A 59 20.83 -5.00 22.70
N LYS A 60 20.39 -6.03 23.44
CA LYS A 60 20.57 -7.45 23.08
C LYS A 60 19.44 -8.02 22.22
N ALA A 61 18.26 -7.40 22.31
CA ALA A 61 17.07 -7.79 21.58
C ALA A 61 16.18 -6.55 21.34
N PRO A 62 15.18 -6.62 20.45
CA PRO A 62 14.25 -5.51 20.24
C PRO A 62 13.52 -5.13 21.52
N ASP A 63 13.40 -3.83 21.79
CA ASP A 63 12.61 -3.34 22.91
C ASP A 63 11.14 -3.76 22.79
N LEU A 64 10.56 -4.18 23.93
CA LEU A 64 9.16 -4.57 24.06
C LEU A 64 8.33 -3.50 24.79
N ILE A 65 8.92 -2.33 25.06
CA ILE A 65 8.28 -1.17 25.70
C ILE A 65 6.91 -0.85 25.07
N TRP A 66 6.81 -0.95 23.73
CA TRP A 66 5.60 -0.68 22.96
C TRP A 66 5.05 -1.90 22.21
N ALA A 67 5.32 -3.11 22.72
CA ALA A 67 4.92 -4.35 22.05
C ALA A 67 3.39 -4.43 21.80
N GLY A 68 2.58 -3.86 22.69
CA GLY A 68 1.11 -3.84 22.58
C GLY A 68 0.58 -2.91 21.49
N SER A 69 1.35 -1.89 21.09
CA SER A 69 1.04 -1.10 19.90
C SER A 69 1.64 -1.70 18.64
N LYS A 70 2.75 -2.42 18.74
CA LYS A 70 3.57 -2.80 17.58
C LYS A 70 3.07 -4.04 16.84
N TYR A 71 2.66 -5.06 17.57
CA TYR A 71 2.45 -6.38 17.01
C TYR A 71 0.96 -6.75 16.97
N GLN A 72 0.56 -7.39 15.88
CA GLN A 72 -0.73 -8.08 15.83
C GLN A 72 -0.71 -9.26 16.80
N ARG A 73 -1.80 -9.39 17.59
CA ARG A 73 -1.95 -10.43 18.62
C ARG A 73 -1.72 -11.84 18.05
N SER A 74 -2.28 -12.12 16.88
CA SER A 74 -2.19 -13.44 16.23
C SER A 74 -0.75 -13.80 15.89
N TRP A 75 0.03 -12.84 15.36
CA TRP A 75 1.44 -13.06 15.06
C TRP A 75 2.27 -13.22 16.32
N LEU A 76 2.02 -12.39 17.35
CA LEU A 76 2.77 -12.49 18.61
C LEU A 76 2.64 -13.88 19.24
N ILE A 77 1.43 -14.47 19.20
CA ILE A 77 1.20 -15.84 19.68
C ILE A 77 1.99 -16.87 18.84
N ARG A 78 1.96 -16.75 17.51
CA ARG A 78 2.74 -17.65 16.64
C ARG A 78 4.24 -17.51 16.87
N TRP A 79 4.74 -16.29 17.06
CA TRP A 79 6.13 -16.01 17.37
C TRP A 79 6.55 -16.67 18.70
N LEU A 80 5.79 -16.41 19.77
CA LEU A 80 6.07 -16.93 21.12
C LEU A 80 5.95 -18.46 21.21
N THR A 81 5.21 -19.09 20.31
CA THR A 81 5.08 -20.56 20.20
C THR A 81 6.01 -21.19 19.16
N GLY A 82 6.93 -20.42 18.59
CA GLY A 82 7.96 -20.92 17.65
C GLY A 82 7.43 -21.29 16.26
N LYS A 83 6.26 -20.77 15.88
CA LYS A 83 5.61 -21.01 14.56
C LYS A 83 6.04 -19.99 13.49
N GLU A 84 6.98 -19.11 13.81
CA GLU A 84 7.45 -18.04 12.93
C GLU A 84 8.97 -18.16 12.70
N ALA A 85 9.42 -17.79 11.49
CA ALA A 85 10.84 -17.75 11.18
C ALA A 85 11.54 -16.59 11.92
N PRO A 86 12.85 -16.70 12.24
CA PRO A 86 13.58 -15.64 12.93
C PRO A 86 13.45 -14.28 12.25
N LEU A 87 13.05 -13.26 13.01
CA LEU A 87 12.87 -11.90 12.49
C LEU A 87 14.19 -11.28 11.98
N TYR A 88 15.30 -11.57 12.65
CA TYR A 88 16.63 -11.09 12.30
C TYR A 88 17.52 -12.28 11.92
N ALA A 89 17.69 -12.51 10.62
CA ALA A 89 18.43 -13.65 10.10
C ALA A 89 19.91 -13.66 10.54
N LYS A 90 20.50 -12.50 10.79
CA LYS A 90 21.90 -12.33 11.24
C LYS A 90 22.05 -11.98 12.72
N GLY A 91 20.97 -12.13 13.52
CA GLY A 91 20.93 -11.66 14.90
C GLY A 91 20.50 -10.19 15.00
N TYR A 92 20.14 -9.75 16.21
CA TYR A 92 19.61 -8.41 16.42
C TYR A 92 20.70 -7.34 16.24
N ARG A 93 21.92 -7.59 16.73
CA ARG A 93 23.11 -6.79 16.43
C ARG A 93 23.75 -7.24 15.11
N TRP A 94 24.02 -6.31 14.19
CA TRP A 94 24.64 -6.63 12.88
C TRP A 94 26.17 -6.68 12.91
N ASP A 95 26.79 -6.28 14.02
CA ASP A 95 28.25 -6.21 14.20
C ASP A 95 28.89 -7.56 14.54
N LEU A 96 28.10 -8.64 14.51
CA LEU A 96 28.53 -10.02 14.75
C LEU A 96 29.13 -10.26 16.15
N THR A 97 28.89 -9.34 17.09
CA THR A 97 29.33 -9.50 18.49
C THR A 97 28.45 -10.49 19.26
N GLU A 98 27.26 -10.80 18.73
CA GLU A 98 26.32 -11.73 19.32
C GLU A 98 26.22 -13.02 18.49
N VAL A 99 26.21 -14.16 19.19
CA VAL A 99 25.93 -15.45 18.56
C VAL A 99 24.40 -15.59 18.44
N PRO A 100 23.86 -15.87 17.23
CA PRO A 100 22.43 -16.10 17.08
C PRO A 100 21.96 -17.25 17.99
N SER A 101 20.98 -16.96 18.83
CA SER A 101 20.30 -17.95 19.67
C SER A 101 18.84 -18.07 19.28
N LYS A 102 18.23 -19.23 19.53
CA LYS A 102 16.80 -19.41 19.31
C LYS A 102 16.03 -18.65 20.38
N HIS A 103 14.97 -17.94 19.97
CA HIS A 103 14.05 -17.30 20.91
C HIS A 103 13.37 -18.38 21.79
N PRO A 104 13.30 -18.20 23.13
CA PRO A 104 12.58 -19.11 24.00
C PRO A 104 11.11 -19.25 23.58
N MET A 105 10.56 -20.46 23.68
CA MET A 105 9.15 -20.71 23.38
C MET A 105 8.37 -20.87 24.68
N VAL A 106 7.11 -20.45 24.66
CA VAL A 106 6.16 -20.64 25.77
C VAL A 106 4.98 -21.48 25.29
N THR A 107 4.16 -21.96 26.21
CA THR A 107 2.92 -22.67 25.84
C THR A 107 1.92 -21.70 25.20
N GLU A 108 0.93 -22.24 24.48
CA GLU A 108 -0.09 -21.40 23.84
C GLU A 108 -0.90 -20.58 24.84
N SER A 109 -1.21 -21.13 26.02
CA SER A 109 -1.90 -20.40 27.10
C SER A 109 -1.06 -19.22 27.60
N GLU A 110 0.24 -19.42 27.75
CA GLU A 110 1.16 -18.36 28.21
C GLU A 110 1.38 -17.30 27.13
N ALA A 111 1.47 -17.71 25.86
CA ALA A 111 1.56 -16.79 24.73
C ALA A 111 0.32 -15.89 24.65
N ASN A 112 -0.88 -16.42 24.88
CA ASN A 112 -2.11 -15.63 24.95
C ASN A 112 -2.05 -14.62 26.11
N ALA A 113 -1.70 -15.07 27.33
CA ALA A 113 -1.62 -14.20 28.50
C ALA A 113 -0.57 -13.08 28.32
N ILE A 114 0.60 -13.39 27.73
CA ILE A 114 1.64 -12.40 27.40
C ILE A 114 1.13 -11.39 26.36
N ALA A 115 0.43 -11.86 25.32
CA ALA A 115 -0.12 -10.98 24.30
C ALA A 115 -1.16 -10.01 24.88
N ASP A 116 -2.02 -10.50 25.77
CA ASP A 116 -3.04 -9.69 26.45
C ASP A 116 -2.39 -8.71 27.44
N TYR A 117 -1.32 -9.12 28.15
CA TYR A 117 -0.53 -8.23 29.00
C TYR A 117 0.10 -7.08 28.21
N PHE A 118 0.76 -7.36 27.08
CA PHE A 118 1.34 -6.30 26.26
C PHE A 118 0.26 -5.38 25.68
N ALA A 119 -0.86 -5.93 25.23
CA ALA A 119 -1.98 -5.16 24.72
C ALA A 119 -2.57 -4.22 25.79
N GLU A 120 -2.44 -4.52 27.08
CA GLU A 120 -2.91 -3.65 28.17
C GLU A 120 -1.84 -2.66 28.65
N HIS A 121 -0.59 -3.10 28.77
CA HIS A 121 0.45 -2.37 29.52
C HIS A 121 1.57 -1.76 28.67
N ASN A 122 1.73 -2.17 27.40
CA ASN A 122 2.86 -1.77 26.55
C ASN A 122 2.39 -1.02 25.30
N LYS A 123 1.62 0.05 25.50
CA LYS A 123 1.13 0.93 24.43
C LYS A 123 2.00 2.17 24.28
N ASP A 124 2.17 2.62 23.05
CA ASP A 124 2.76 3.92 22.73
C ASP A 124 1.65 4.97 22.57
N PRO A 125 1.59 6.02 23.43
CA PRO A 125 0.60 7.09 23.29
C PRO A 125 0.75 7.90 21.99
N ARG A 126 1.88 7.79 21.27
CA ARG A 126 2.11 8.45 19.99
C ARG A 126 1.43 7.71 18.82
N VAL A 127 1.06 6.44 19.00
CA VAL A 127 0.32 5.65 18.01
C VAL A 127 -1.16 5.99 18.13
N LYS A 128 -1.70 6.60 17.07
CA LYS A 128 -3.11 7.00 17.01
C LYS A 128 -3.90 5.95 16.24
N VAL A 129 -4.93 5.40 16.88
CA VAL A 129 -5.84 4.44 16.24
C VAL A 129 -6.53 5.10 15.04
N GLY A 130 -6.48 4.42 13.89
CA GLY A 130 -7.07 4.91 12.63
C GLY A 130 -6.23 5.97 11.91
N ALA A 131 -4.95 6.15 12.27
CA ALA A 131 -4.04 7.00 11.53
C ALA A 131 -3.74 6.44 10.13
N PHE A 132 -3.80 5.11 9.98
CA PHE A 132 -3.70 4.41 8.72
C PHE A 132 -4.95 3.57 8.45
N ASP A 133 -5.72 3.95 7.43
CA ASP A 133 -6.90 3.21 7.00
C ASP A 133 -6.51 2.12 5.99
N LEU A 134 -6.33 0.89 6.49
CA LEU A 134 -6.00 -0.26 5.67
C LEU A 134 -7.11 -0.60 4.65
N SER A 135 -8.37 -0.27 4.95
CA SER A 135 -9.51 -0.53 4.07
C SER A 135 -9.53 0.34 2.82
N LYS A 136 -8.67 1.36 2.76
CA LYS A 136 -8.52 2.28 1.62
C LYS A 136 -7.31 1.98 0.75
N VAL A 137 -6.53 0.95 1.06
CA VAL A 137 -5.35 0.59 0.25
C VAL A 137 -5.79 0.01 -1.08
N THR A 138 -5.44 0.69 -2.16
CA THR A 138 -5.68 0.22 -3.52
C THR A 138 -4.54 -0.66 -4.03
N LYS A 139 -4.78 -1.41 -5.11
CA LYS A 139 -3.73 -2.17 -5.79
C LYS A 139 -2.63 -1.25 -6.35
N PHE A 140 -3.03 -0.05 -6.77
CA PHE A 140 -2.08 0.98 -7.21
C PHE A 140 -1.19 1.42 -6.06
N ASP A 141 -1.75 1.73 -4.89
CA ASP A 141 -0.97 2.16 -3.71
C ASP A 141 0.06 1.12 -3.29
N ALA A 142 -0.33 -0.16 -3.26
CA ALA A 142 0.61 -1.24 -2.94
C ALA A 142 1.73 -1.37 -4.01
N SER A 143 1.40 -1.22 -5.28
CA SER A 143 2.40 -1.28 -6.37
C SER A 143 3.35 -0.08 -6.35
N PHE A 144 2.79 1.12 -6.16
CA PHE A 144 3.53 2.37 -6.04
C PHE A 144 4.41 2.38 -4.79
N GLY A 145 3.88 1.89 -3.66
CA GLY A 145 4.61 1.69 -2.43
C GLY A 145 5.79 0.73 -2.58
N GLY A 146 5.61 -0.37 -3.31
CA GLY A 146 6.72 -1.28 -3.65
C GLY A 146 7.81 -0.61 -4.50
N ALA A 147 7.43 0.29 -5.41
CA ALA A 147 8.39 1.09 -6.18
C ALA A 147 9.13 2.10 -5.28
N ALA A 148 8.41 2.82 -4.42
CA ALA A 148 8.98 3.76 -3.46
C ALA A 148 9.92 3.06 -2.47
N TYR A 149 9.53 1.88 -1.96
CA TYR A 149 10.35 1.03 -1.09
C TYR A 149 11.72 0.70 -1.71
N LYS A 150 11.75 0.45 -3.04
CA LYS A 150 13.00 0.21 -3.77
C LYS A 150 13.76 1.51 -4.03
N ALA A 151 13.07 2.58 -4.41
CA ALA A 151 13.67 3.88 -4.71
C ALA A 151 14.32 4.54 -3.48
N HIS A 152 13.75 4.32 -2.28
CA HIS A 152 14.29 4.80 -1.00
C HIS A 152 15.18 3.78 -0.30
N ALA A 153 15.81 2.86 -1.05
CA ALA A 153 16.84 1.92 -0.59
C ALA A 153 16.46 0.99 0.58
N CYS A 154 15.17 0.83 0.91
CA CYS A 154 14.72 -0.05 1.98
C CYS A 154 15.14 -1.50 1.73
N LEU A 155 15.12 -1.93 0.47
CA LEU A 155 15.55 -3.26 0.02
C LEU A 155 17.02 -3.57 0.35
N GLY A 156 17.87 -2.55 0.54
CA GLY A 156 19.27 -2.73 0.90
C GLY A 156 19.47 -3.37 2.27
N CYS A 157 18.51 -3.19 3.19
CA CYS A 157 18.60 -3.66 4.57
C CYS A 157 17.50 -4.65 4.98
N HIS A 158 16.36 -4.65 4.27
CA HIS A 158 15.19 -5.45 4.61
C HIS A 158 14.86 -6.47 3.52
N VAL A 159 14.64 -7.72 3.94
CA VAL A 159 14.14 -8.79 3.07
C VAL A 159 12.63 -8.70 2.92
N ILE A 160 12.13 -8.86 1.69
CA ILE A 160 10.70 -9.02 1.37
C ILE A 160 10.51 -10.22 0.45
N GLU A 161 9.25 -10.63 0.26
CA GLU A 161 8.90 -11.61 -0.77
C GLU A 161 8.29 -10.89 -1.99
N GLU A 162 8.83 -11.17 -3.17
CA GLU A 162 8.31 -10.66 -4.42
C GLU A 162 8.30 -11.79 -5.46
N ASN A 163 7.12 -12.06 -6.04
CA ASN A 163 6.94 -13.13 -7.04
C ASN A 163 7.44 -14.51 -6.57
N GLY A 164 7.17 -14.86 -5.31
CA GLY A 164 7.59 -16.13 -4.69
C GLY A 164 9.08 -16.25 -4.41
N LYS A 165 9.83 -15.14 -4.48
CA LYS A 165 11.27 -15.09 -4.18
C LYS A 165 11.55 -14.10 -3.06
N LEU A 166 12.43 -14.51 -2.16
CA LEU A 166 12.99 -13.60 -1.15
C LEU A 166 14.05 -12.72 -1.80
N ILE A 167 13.89 -11.40 -1.66
CA ILE A 167 14.82 -10.39 -2.17
C ILE A 167 15.15 -9.39 -1.07
N GLY A 168 16.33 -8.75 -1.17
CA GLY A 168 16.78 -7.72 -0.24
C GLY A 168 17.86 -8.18 0.74
N GLY A 169 18.29 -7.24 1.58
CA GLY A 169 19.35 -7.44 2.56
C GLY A 169 18.86 -8.03 3.88
N PRO A 170 19.59 -8.96 4.52
CA PRO A 170 19.24 -9.53 5.83
C PRO A 170 19.84 -8.76 7.02
N GLN A 171 20.11 -7.46 6.88
CA GLN A 171 20.77 -6.63 7.91
C GLN A 171 19.80 -6.13 8.98
N SER A 172 18.55 -5.87 8.60
CA SER A 172 17.49 -5.41 9.50
C SER A 172 16.38 -6.45 9.59
N ALA A 173 15.28 -6.09 10.25
CA ALA A 173 14.13 -6.95 10.43
C ALA A 173 13.62 -7.44 9.07
N SER A 174 13.38 -8.73 8.92
CA SER A 174 12.68 -9.27 7.75
C SER A 174 11.31 -8.61 7.64
N LEU A 175 10.94 -8.11 6.46
CA LEU A 175 9.61 -7.58 6.14
C LEU A 175 8.79 -8.60 5.32
N VAL A 176 9.28 -9.83 5.18
CA VAL A 176 8.46 -10.97 4.74
C VAL A 176 7.27 -11.10 5.69
N ALA A 177 6.09 -11.21 5.10
CA ALA A 177 4.81 -11.28 5.80
C ALA A 177 4.58 -10.14 6.81
N ALA A 178 5.14 -8.94 6.57
CA ALA A 178 4.99 -7.79 7.47
C ALA A 178 3.52 -7.44 7.75
N GLY A 179 2.63 -7.63 6.78
CA GLY A 179 1.20 -7.39 6.91
C GLY A 179 0.46 -8.31 7.87
N GLN A 180 1.05 -9.45 8.24
CA GLN A 180 0.54 -10.32 9.30
C GLN A 180 1.14 -9.98 10.67
N ARG A 181 2.22 -9.20 10.72
CA ARG A 181 3.03 -8.98 11.93
C ARG A 181 2.70 -7.66 12.61
N TYR A 182 2.77 -6.57 11.87
CA TYR A 182 2.74 -5.25 12.45
C TYR A 182 1.32 -4.71 12.48
N ASP A 183 1.00 -3.96 13.53
CA ASP A 183 -0.17 -3.09 13.53
C ASP A 183 0.05 -1.94 12.53
N GLN A 184 -0.98 -1.63 11.75
CA GLN A 184 -0.93 -0.61 10.70
C GLN A 184 -0.67 0.81 11.22
N ASP A 185 -1.24 1.16 12.37
CA ASP A 185 -1.10 2.50 12.95
C ASP A 185 0.29 2.66 13.57
N TRP A 186 0.81 1.60 14.21
CA TRP A 186 2.19 1.60 14.65
C TRP A 186 3.17 1.66 13.49
N LEU A 187 2.95 0.89 12.41
CA LEU A 187 3.87 0.89 11.28
C LEU A 187 3.90 2.27 10.60
N PHE A 188 2.75 2.93 10.48
CA PHE A 188 2.67 4.31 10.01
C PHE A 188 3.43 5.27 10.94
N ARG A 189 3.22 5.17 12.26
CA ARG A 189 3.93 6.00 13.24
C ARG A 189 5.45 5.75 13.24
N PHE A 190 5.87 4.50 13.07
CA PHE A 190 7.26 4.12 12.96
C PHE A 190 7.89 4.73 11.71
N GLY A 191 7.21 4.64 10.56
CA GLY A 191 7.70 5.21 9.30
C GLY A 191 7.82 6.74 9.30
N GLN A 192 7.06 7.44 10.14
CA GLN A 192 7.22 8.90 10.32
C GLN A 192 8.53 9.27 11.01
N ASN A 193 9.00 8.47 11.97
CA ASN A 193 10.28 8.67 12.64
C ASN A 193 10.73 7.40 13.38
N PRO A 194 11.56 6.54 12.74
CA PRO A 194 12.05 5.31 13.36
C PRO A 194 12.93 5.52 14.61
N GLN A 195 13.61 6.67 14.69
CA GLN A 195 14.52 7.00 15.79
C GLN A 195 13.80 7.19 17.14
N ASP A 196 12.48 7.40 17.11
CA ASP A 196 11.63 7.47 18.29
C ASP A 196 11.44 6.13 19.00
N PHE A 197 11.84 5.02 18.38
CA PHE A 197 11.67 3.65 18.87
C PHE A 197 12.99 2.94 19.11
N THR A 198 13.93 3.09 18.19
CA THR A 198 15.26 2.49 18.33
C THR A 198 16.29 3.42 17.70
N PRO A 199 16.82 4.38 18.47
CA PRO A 199 17.91 5.24 18.05
C PRO A 199 19.09 4.45 17.48
N HIS A 200 19.79 5.04 16.50
CA HIS A 200 21.00 4.46 15.91
C HIS A 200 20.83 3.02 15.38
N SER A 201 19.61 2.65 14.97
CA SER A 201 19.31 1.32 14.43
C SER A 201 19.77 1.10 12.99
N GLY A 202 20.24 2.16 12.33
CA GLY A 202 20.54 2.21 10.90
C GLY A 202 19.34 2.63 10.04
N GLU A 203 18.12 2.60 10.61
CA GLU A 203 16.90 3.08 9.95
C GLU A 203 16.97 4.60 9.79
N PHE A 204 17.23 5.06 8.57
CA PHE A 204 17.24 6.49 8.26
C PHE A 204 15.84 6.97 7.93
N LEU A 205 15.57 8.25 8.19
CA LEU A 205 14.34 8.88 7.74
C LEU A 205 14.45 9.09 6.23
N ALA A 206 13.72 8.30 5.45
CA ALA A 206 13.63 8.52 4.02
C ALA A 206 12.95 9.87 3.77
N ASP A 207 13.48 10.66 2.82
CA ASP A 207 12.83 11.87 2.32
C ASP A 207 11.62 11.49 1.45
N ALA A 208 10.62 10.91 2.09
CA ALA A 208 9.37 10.48 1.50
C ALA A 208 8.26 11.41 1.97
N THR A 209 7.50 11.93 1.02
CA THR A 209 6.27 12.67 1.31
C THR A 209 5.28 11.74 2.04
N GLU A 210 4.35 12.30 2.81
CA GLU A 210 3.34 11.48 3.51
C GLU A 210 2.57 10.52 2.56
N PRO A 211 2.17 10.91 1.34
CA PRO A 211 1.57 9.97 0.39
C PRO A 211 2.48 8.80 0.01
N GLN A 212 3.78 9.05 -0.20
CA GLN A 212 4.75 7.98 -0.46
C GLN A 212 4.92 7.06 0.74
N LEU A 213 4.99 7.64 1.95
CA LEU A 213 5.04 6.86 3.18
C LEU A 213 3.80 5.97 3.28
N ARG A 214 2.59 6.52 3.13
CA ARG A 214 1.35 5.74 3.16
C ARG A 214 1.34 4.61 2.12
N ALA A 215 1.85 4.87 0.91
CA ALA A 215 1.96 3.83 -0.10
C ALA A 215 2.95 2.73 0.31
N VAL A 216 4.13 3.06 0.85
CA VAL A 216 5.08 2.08 1.39
C VAL A 216 4.44 1.25 2.50
N ILE A 217 3.70 1.89 3.42
CA ILE A 217 2.99 1.18 4.48
C ILE A 217 1.93 0.24 3.88
N GLY A 218 1.12 0.71 2.91
CA GLY A 218 0.16 -0.15 2.20
C GLY A 218 0.82 -1.35 1.52
N PHE A 219 1.97 -1.14 0.87
CA PHE A 219 2.79 -2.21 0.31
C PHE A 219 3.25 -3.24 1.36
N LEU A 220 3.73 -2.76 2.51
CA LEU A 220 4.14 -3.64 3.61
C LEU A 220 2.96 -4.39 4.24
N MET A 221 1.81 -3.73 4.36
CA MET A 221 0.60 -4.32 4.94
C MET A 221 -0.02 -5.42 4.08
N VAL A 222 0.28 -5.47 2.77
CA VAL A 222 -0.13 -6.60 1.91
C VAL A 222 0.89 -7.73 1.86
N GLN A 223 2.11 -7.53 2.39
CA GLN A 223 3.13 -8.59 2.41
C GLN A 223 2.63 -9.79 3.23
N GLY A 224 2.60 -10.96 2.59
CA GLY A 224 2.13 -12.22 3.18
C GLY A 224 0.63 -12.34 3.34
N VAL A 225 -0.18 -11.37 2.92
CA VAL A 225 -1.65 -11.45 3.01
C VAL A 225 -2.20 -11.92 1.66
N THR A 226 -2.48 -13.22 1.53
CA THR A 226 -2.82 -13.84 0.23
C THR A 226 -4.22 -13.51 -0.27
N ASP A 227 -5.14 -13.15 0.63
CA ASP A 227 -6.54 -12.84 0.39
C ASP A 227 -6.86 -11.35 0.63
N PHE A 228 -5.86 -10.48 0.49
CA PHE A 228 -6.05 -9.04 0.65
C PHE A 228 -7.06 -8.51 -0.37
N THR A 229 -8.12 -7.90 0.14
CA THR A 229 -9.14 -7.24 -0.70
C THR A 229 -8.75 -5.79 -0.90
N TYR A 230 -8.30 -5.45 -2.11
CA TYR A 230 -7.95 -4.08 -2.46
C TYR A 230 -9.19 -3.20 -2.55
N TYR A 231 -9.04 -1.97 -2.06
CA TYR A 231 -10.05 -0.94 -2.26
C TYR A 231 -10.11 -0.56 -3.74
N GLU A 232 -11.33 -0.46 -4.25
CA GLU A 232 -11.62 0.05 -5.58
C GLU A 232 -12.32 1.41 -5.44
N PRO A 233 -11.61 2.53 -5.56
CA PRO A 233 -12.17 3.86 -5.30
C PRO A 233 -13.40 4.20 -6.15
N TRP A 234 -13.53 3.60 -7.33
CA TRP A 234 -14.68 3.76 -8.21
C TRP A 234 -15.95 3.05 -7.76
N THR A 235 -15.89 2.26 -6.69
CA THR A 235 -17.06 1.64 -6.05
C THR A 235 -17.64 2.50 -4.92
N SER A 236 -17.03 3.66 -4.65
CA SER A 236 -17.42 4.53 -3.54
C SER A 236 -18.68 5.36 -3.84
N PRO A 237 -19.34 5.93 -2.81
CA PRO A 237 -20.50 6.81 -3.00
C PRO A 237 -20.22 7.99 -3.93
N GLU A 238 -19.01 8.55 -3.89
CA GLU A 238 -18.60 9.67 -4.72
C GLU A 238 -18.74 9.37 -6.22
N PHE A 239 -18.40 8.14 -6.62
CA PHE A 239 -18.54 7.69 -8.01
C PHE A 239 -19.99 7.42 -8.41
N GLY A 240 -20.82 6.94 -7.47
CA GLY A 240 -22.26 6.84 -7.68
C GLY A 240 -22.96 8.20 -7.81
N MET A 241 -22.38 9.25 -7.23
CA MET A 241 -22.89 10.63 -7.25
C MET A 241 -22.23 11.50 -8.32
N ALA A 242 -21.42 10.92 -9.21
CA ALA A 242 -20.65 11.68 -10.20
C ALA A 242 -21.55 12.56 -11.09
N SER A 243 -21.15 13.81 -11.30
CA SER A 243 -21.89 14.80 -12.08
C SER A 243 -21.05 15.34 -13.23
N THR A 244 -21.59 15.24 -14.44
CA THR A 244 -21.00 15.81 -15.65
C THR A 244 -20.90 17.33 -15.60
N ASP A 245 -21.88 18.02 -15.00
CA ASP A 245 -21.87 19.47 -14.86
C ASP A 245 -20.78 19.95 -13.89
N ARG A 246 -20.62 19.28 -12.74
CA ARG A 246 -19.49 19.56 -11.83
C ARG A 246 -18.16 19.25 -12.51
N GLY A 247 -18.08 18.11 -13.20
CA GLY A 247 -16.89 17.70 -13.95
C GLY A 247 -16.51 18.70 -15.05
N LYS A 248 -17.48 19.30 -15.73
CA LYS A 248 -17.28 20.36 -16.72
C LYS A 248 -16.66 21.61 -16.09
N GLY A 249 -17.14 22.01 -14.91
CA GLY A 249 -16.57 23.11 -14.14
C GLY A 249 -15.10 22.85 -13.81
N ILE A 250 -14.82 21.70 -13.21
CA ILE A 250 -13.44 21.29 -12.84
C ILE A 250 -12.54 21.20 -14.08
N TYR A 251 -13.03 20.64 -15.20
CA TYR A 251 -12.27 20.55 -16.44
C TYR A 251 -11.89 21.93 -16.97
N LYS A 252 -12.83 22.88 -16.95
CA LYS A 252 -12.57 24.26 -17.36
C LYS A 252 -11.50 24.90 -16.48
N GLU A 253 -11.59 24.74 -15.17
CA GLU A 253 -10.69 25.36 -14.18
C GLU A 253 -9.28 24.77 -14.20
N TYR A 254 -9.15 23.45 -14.25
CA TYR A 254 -7.87 22.76 -14.00
C TYR A 254 -7.28 22.06 -15.23
N CYS A 255 -8.11 21.61 -16.17
CA CYS A 255 -7.64 20.73 -17.26
C CYS A 255 -7.45 21.47 -18.59
N SER A 256 -8.37 22.38 -18.94
CA SER A 256 -8.42 23.03 -20.25
C SER A 256 -7.25 23.98 -20.53
N GLN A 257 -6.55 24.44 -19.49
CA GLN A 257 -5.35 25.27 -19.62
C GLN A 257 -4.24 24.56 -20.43
N CYS A 258 -4.17 23.23 -20.32
CA CYS A 258 -3.26 22.39 -21.09
C CYS A 258 -3.99 21.62 -22.19
N HIS A 259 -5.11 20.98 -21.86
CA HIS A 259 -5.79 20.07 -22.79
C HIS A 259 -6.75 20.77 -23.77
N GLY A 260 -6.97 22.07 -23.62
CA GLY A 260 -7.90 22.86 -24.44
C GLY A 260 -9.36 22.68 -24.01
N ALA A 261 -10.18 23.72 -24.22
CA ALA A 261 -11.61 23.71 -23.88
C ALA A 261 -12.39 22.62 -24.64
N THR A 262 -11.98 22.34 -25.88
CA THR A 262 -12.53 21.30 -26.74
C THR A 262 -11.70 20.01 -26.73
N GLY A 263 -10.72 19.89 -25.82
CA GLY A 263 -9.89 18.69 -25.70
C GLY A 263 -8.88 18.51 -26.83
N LYS A 264 -8.54 19.57 -27.58
CA LYS A 264 -7.65 19.50 -28.74
C LYS A 264 -6.15 19.57 -28.41
N GLY A 265 -5.80 19.64 -27.12
CA GLY A 265 -4.41 19.82 -26.69
C GLY A 265 -3.86 21.21 -27.04
N ASP A 266 -4.75 22.18 -27.25
CA ASP A 266 -4.49 23.55 -27.68
C ASP A 266 -4.76 24.58 -26.56
N GLY A 267 -4.69 24.13 -25.31
CA GLY A 267 -4.79 25.03 -24.16
C GLY A 267 -3.69 26.09 -24.17
N PRO A 268 -3.90 27.27 -23.57
CA PRO A 268 -2.90 28.35 -23.56
C PRO A 268 -1.49 27.94 -23.09
N ALA A 269 -1.39 26.95 -22.20
CA ALA A 269 -0.12 26.42 -21.70
C ALA A 269 0.50 25.36 -22.62
N ALA A 270 -0.23 24.79 -23.58
CA ALA A 270 0.21 23.63 -24.37
C ALA A 270 1.45 23.91 -25.26
N SER A 271 1.61 25.15 -25.72
CA SER A 271 2.73 25.54 -26.59
C SER A 271 4.09 25.35 -25.93
N GLY A 272 4.19 25.56 -24.61
CA GLY A 272 5.42 25.44 -23.83
C GLY A 272 5.70 24.07 -23.23
N LEU A 273 4.82 23.08 -23.44
CA LEU A 273 4.96 21.75 -22.83
C LEU A 273 5.56 20.74 -23.80
N GLU A 274 6.57 20.00 -23.33
CA GLU A 274 7.08 18.80 -23.96
C GLU A 274 7.10 17.62 -22.94
N PRO A 275 6.49 16.47 -23.27
CA PRO A 275 5.66 16.22 -24.44
C PRO A 275 4.36 17.04 -24.41
N LYS A 276 3.77 17.27 -25.60
CA LYS A 276 2.48 17.94 -25.74
C LYS A 276 1.36 17.24 -24.95
N PRO A 277 0.37 17.99 -24.43
CA PRO A 277 -0.78 17.42 -23.74
C PRO A 277 -1.57 16.43 -24.60
N ALA A 278 -2.20 15.46 -23.94
CA ALA A 278 -3.07 14.51 -24.63
C ALA A 278 -4.27 15.23 -25.28
N ILE A 279 -4.57 14.86 -26.53
CA ILE A 279 -5.73 15.34 -27.27
C ILE A 279 -6.95 14.51 -26.84
N HIS A 280 -7.65 14.97 -25.80
CA HIS A 280 -8.84 14.33 -25.26
C HIS A 280 -9.92 14.08 -26.32
N ALA A 281 -10.10 14.97 -27.30
CA ALA A 281 -11.08 14.79 -28.39
C ALA A 281 -10.88 13.48 -29.17
N ASN A 282 -9.64 13.00 -29.26
CA ASN A 282 -9.27 11.77 -29.98
C ASN A 282 -9.31 10.51 -29.09
N ILE A 283 -9.63 10.65 -27.80
CA ILE A 283 -9.62 9.54 -26.85
C ILE A 283 -11.05 9.06 -26.63
N PRO A 284 -11.36 7.78 -26.92
CA PRO A 284 -12.65 7.20 -26.59
C PRO A 284 -12.67 6.82 -25.11
N PHE A 285 -12.86 7.80 -24.22
CA PHE A 285 -12.77 7.62 -22.76
C PHE A 285 -13.71 6.53 -22.23
N GLU A 286 -14.86 6.32 -22.88
CA GLU A 286 -15.80 5.28 -22.47
C GLU A 286 -15.25 3.85 -22.65
N LYS A 287 -14.24 3.67 -23.51
CA LYS A 287 -13.57 2.39 -23.74
C LYS A 287 -12.36 2.18 -22.82
N LEU A 288 -11.97 3.18 -22.02
CA LEU A 288 -10.82 3.08 -21.13
C LEU A 288 -11.23 2.47 -19.78
N PRO A 289 -10.39 1.61 -19.18
CA PRO A 289 -10.67 1.06 -17.85
C PRO A 289 -10.82 2.17 -16.81
N MET A 290 -11.79 2.02 -15.90
CA MET A 290 -12.02 2.99 -14.82
C MET A 290 -10.78 3.17 -13.94
N GLU A 291 -10.10 2.08 -13.60
CA GLU A 291 -8.83 2.10 -12.87
C GLU A 291 -7.77 2.98 -13.55
N TYR A 292 -7.64 2.89 -14.87
CA TYR A 292 -6.68 3.69 -15.62
C TYR A 292 -7.01 5.18 -15.53
N LEU A 293 -8.28 5.55 -15.76
CA LEU A 293 -8.73 6.94 -15.68
C LEU A 293 -8.57 7.51 -14.27
N TYR A 294 -8.96 6.74 -13.27
CA TYR A 294 -8.76 7.09 -11.87
C TYR A 294 -7.29 7.34 -11.59
N ASN A 295 -6.40 6.40 -11.91
CA ASN A 295 -4.99 6.53 -11.56
C ASN A 295 -4.30 7.72 -12.24
N VAL A 296 -4.63 7.99 -13.51
CA VAL A 296 -4.10 9.15 -14.25
C VAL A 296 -4.47 10.48 -13.60
N ILE A 297 -5.74 10.61 -13.18
CA ILE A 297 -6.26 11.89 -12.65
C ILE A 297 -5.90 12.02 -11.17
N ASN A 298 -6.05 10.93 -10.41
CA ASN A 298 -5.82 10.89 -8.97
C ASN A 298 -4.33 11.03 -8.63
N HIS A 299 -3.47 10.27 -9.31
CA HIS A 299 -2.03 10.19 -9.01
C HIS A 299 -1.14 10.89 -10.06
N GLY A 300 -1.72 11.44 -11.12
CA GLY A 300 -1.00 12.19 -12.14
C GLY A 300 -0.30 11.33 -13.19
N GLY A 301 0.44 11.97 -14.09
CA GLY A 301 1.07 11.30 -15.23
C GLY A 301 2.21 10.35 -14.83
N VAL A 302 3.11 10.77 -13.95
CA VAL A 302 4.30 9.98 -13.54
C VAL A 302 3.89 8.62 -12.97
N ALA A 303 2.83 8.61 -12.15
CA ALA A 303 2.29 7.44 -11.48
C ALA A 303 1.98 6.28 -12.42
N ILE A 304 1.64 6.56 -13.68
CA ILE A 304 1.33 5.55 -14.70
C ILE A 304 2.31 5.57 -15.88
N GLY A 305 3.52 6.11 -15.69
CA GLY A 305 4.55 6.17 -16.72
C GLY A 305 4.26 7.14 -17.86
N LYS A 306 3.53 8.24 -17.59
CA LYS A 306 3.29 9.35 -18.52
C LYS A 306 4.06 10.60 -18.09
N SER A 307 3.85 11.69 -18.84
CA SER A 307 4.53 12.96 -18.65
C SER A 307 4.44 13.46 -17.20
N PRO A 308 5.55 13.97 -16.62
CA PRO A 308 5.52 14.63 -15.32
C PRO A 308 4.74 15.94 -15.32
N ASN A 309 4.40 16.47 -16.50
CA ASN A 309 3.64 17.71 -16.64
C ASN A 309 2.15 17.53 -16.32
N MET A 310 1.65 16.29 -16.17
CA MET A 310 0.27 16.03 -15.75
C MET A 310 0.22 15.88 -14.21
N PRO A 311 -0.36 16.85 -13.47
CA PRO A 311 -0.38 16.82 -12.01
C PRO A 311 -1.26 15.71 -11.44
N TYR A 312 -1.03 15.37 -10.18
CA TYR A 312 -1.95 14.57 -9.36
C TYR A 312 -3.04 15.50 -8.81
N TRP A 313 -4.32 15.19 -9.06
CA TRP A 313 -5.42 16.12 -8.75
C TRP A 313 -6.16 15.80 -7.46
N ASN A 314 -5.99 14.61 -6.89
CA ASN A 314 -6.77 14.19 -5.71
C ASN A 314 -6.71 15.17 -4.54
N LEU A 315 -5.53 15.72 -4.24
CA LEU A 315 -5.36 16.65 -3.11
C LEU A 315 -6.08 17.99 -3.33
N THR A 316 -6.36 18.36 -4.58
CA THR A 316 -7.01 19.62 -4.94
C THR A 316 -8.51 19.46 -5.10
N ILE A 317 -8.96 18.43 -5.82
CA ILE A 317 -10.38 18.26 -6.21
C ILE A 317 -11.09 17.14 -5.43
N GLY A 318 -10.35 16.38 -4.60
CA GLY A 318 -10.87 15.26 -3.84
C GLY A 318 -11.40 14.11 -4.71
N GLN A 319 -11.82 13.03 -4.04
CA GLN A 319 -12.35 11.84 -4.73
C GLN A 319 -13.62 12.16 -5.54
N GLN A 320 -14.49 13.04 -5.04
CA GLN A 320 -15.68 13.49 -5.77
C GLN A 320 -15.33 14.24 -7.04
N GLY A 321 -14.35 15.16 -6.99
CA GLY A 321 -13.93 15.89 -8.19
C GLY A 321 -13.27 14.99 -9.23
N VAL A 322 -12.49 13.99 -8.79
CA VAL A 322 -11.94 12.97 -9.69
C VAL A 322 -13.07 12.20 -10.39
N ALA A 323 -14.08 11.75 -9.64
CA ALA A 323 -15.24 11.06 -10.20
C ALA A 323 -16.01 11.92 -11.21
N ASP A 324 -16.26 13.19 -10.86
CA ASP A 324 -16.98 14.14 -11.69
C ASP A 324 -16.25 14.43 -13.02
N VAL A 325 -14.93 14.65 -12.98
CA VAL A 325 -14.13 14.88 -14.20
C VAL A 325 -14.12 13.65 -15.08
N ILE A 326 -14.00 12.44 -14.51
CA ILE A 326 -14.08 11.20 -15.29
C ILE A 326 -15.42 11.10 -16.01
N ALA A 327 -16.53 11.40 -15.32
CA ALA A 327 -17.86 11.41 -15.93
C ALA A 327 -17.95 12.43 -17.08
N TYR A 328 -17.44 13.66 -16.89
CA TYR A 328 -17.39 14.67 -17.94
C TYR A 328 -16.55 14.24 -19.15
N LEU A 329 -15.37 13.66 -18.94
CA LEU A 329 -14.49 13.17 -20.01
C LEU A 329 -15.18 12.09 -20.86
N LYS A 330 -15.79 11.10 -20.19
CA LYS A 330 -16.54 10.02 -20.83
C LYS A 330 -17.75 10.54 -21.61
N GLU A 331 -18.43 11.54 -21.07
CA GLU A 331 -19.62 12.09 -21.72
C GLU A 331 -19.27 12.98 -22.92
N THR A 332 -18.23 13.80 -22.80
CA THR A 332 -17.91 14.84 -23.78
C THR A 332 -17.04 14.32 -24.92
N PHE A 333 -16.03 13.51 -24.61
CA PHE A 333 -15.02 13.12 -25.58
C PHE A 333 -15.19 11.65 -25.98
N LYS A 334 -15.79 11.44 -27.16
CA LYS A 334 -16.11 10.11 -27.69
C LYS A 334 -14.99 9.50 -28.55
N GLY A 335 -13.90 10.23 -28.78
CA GLY A 335 -12.75 9.74 -29.55
C GLY A 335 -12.99 9.70 -31.06
N VAL A 336 -13.81 10.61 -31.58
CA VAL A 336 -13.91 10.82 -33.03
C VAL A 336 -12.73 11.71 -33.40
N PRO A 337 -11.77 11.24 -34.19
CA PRO A 337 -10.75 12.14 -34.71
C PRO A 337 -11.48 13.23 -35.46
N ASP A 338 -11.23 14.49 -35.11
CA ASP A 338 -11.40 15.52 -36.13
C ASP A 338 -10.48 15.07 -37.27
N MET A 339 -11.08 14.53 -38.33
CA MET A 339 -10.48 14.62 -39.65
C MET A 339 -10.39 16.11 -39.89
N ALA A 340 -9.31 16.73 -39.41
CA ALA A 340 -8.97 18.08 -39.78
C ALA A 340 -9.07 18.10 -41.30
N THR A 341 -10.05 18.84 -41.80
CA THR A 341 -10.15 19.25 -43.19
C THR A 341 -8.87 20.01 -43.48
N ALA A 342 -7.83 19.27 -43.85
CA ALA A 342 -6.66 19.83 -44.48
C ALA A 342 -7.17 20.55 -45.74
N PRO A 343 -6.68 21.77 -46.03
CA PRO A 343 -6.87 22.34 -47.35
C PRO A 343 -6.40 21.29 -48.36
N SER A 344 -7.26 20.95 -49.30
CA SER A 344 -6.96 20.01 -50.38
C SER A 344 -5.73 20.50 -51.14
N GLY A 345 -4.57 19.92 -50.83
CA GLY A 345 -3.30 20.32 -51.43
C GLY A 345 -2.07 19.86 -50.65
N GLY A 346 -1.94 18.56 -50.37
CA GLY A 346 -0.72 18.01 -49.77
C GLY A 346 -0.77 16.49 -49.70
N GLU A 347 0.12 15.84 -50.43
CA GLU A 347 0.25 14.38 -50.53
C GLU A 347 0.47 13.70 -49.16
N GLY A 348 0.02 12.46 -49.07
CA GLY A 348 -0.14 11.70 -47.83
C GLY A 348 1.07 11.66 -46.90
N GLY A 349 0.76 11.59 -45.60
CA GLY A 349 1.71 11.58 -44.49
C GLY A 349 2.73 10.45 -44.54
N ALA A 350 3.83 10.70 -45.24
CA ALA A 350 5.13 10.16 -44.89
C ALA A 350 5.83 11.21 -44.01
N CYS A 351 6.34 10.81 -42.84
CA CYS A 351 7.28 11.64 -42.10
C CYS A 351 8.60 11.66 -42.89
N VAL A 352 8.69 12.55 -43.90
CA VAL A 352 9.87 12.72 -44.75
C VAL A 352 10.88 13.59 -44.01
N GLN A 353 11.42 13.07 -42.90
CA GLN A 353 12.63 13.62 -42.32
C GLN A 353 13.83 13.08 -43.12
N PRO A 354 14.78 13.92 -43.59
CA PRO A 354 16.04 13.45 -44.15
C PRO A 354 16.85 12.71 -43.07
N ARG A 355 16.67 11.39 -43.01
CA ARG A 355 17.39 10.54 -42.04
C ARG A 355 18.82 10.34 -42.49
N LYS A 356 19.78 10.93 -41.78
CA LYS A 356 21.22 10.60 -41.89
C LYS A 356 21.59 9.39 -41.02
N THR A 357 20.72 8.39 -40.95
CA THR A 357 21.06 7.16 -40.23
C THR A 357 22.05 6.37 -41.08
N ALA A 358 23.21 6.03 -40.51
CA ALA A 358 24.17 5.15 -41.17
C ALA A 358 23.47 3.82 -41.54
N LYS A 359 23.86 3.22 -42.67
CA LYS A 359 23.38 1.89 -43.04
C LYS A 359 23.70 0.92 -41.88
N ALA A 360 22.73 0.07 -41.54
CA ALA A 360 22.99 -1.01 -40.60
C ALA A 360 24.17 -1.87 -41.11
N PRO A 361 25.08 -2.32 -40.23
CA PRO A 361 26.17 -3.21 -40.63
C PRO A 361 25.64 -4.44 -41.38
N ASP A 362 26.41 -4.93 -42.37
CA ASP A 362 25.99 -6.04 -43.24
C ASP A 362 25.64 -7.33 -42.45
N GLU A 363 26.26 -7.52 -41.28
CA GLU A 363 25.96 -8.62 -40.37
C GLU A 363 24.50 -8.65 -39.88
N PHE A 364 23.83 -7.49 -39.80
CA PHE A 364 22.42 -7.41 -39.41
C PHE A 364 21.50 -7.58 -40.61
N LEU A 365 21.90 -7.08 -41.78
CA LEU A 365 21.14 -7.23 -43.03
C LEU A 365 21.12 -8.69 -43.52
N ALA A 366 22.15 -9.46 -43.18
CA ALA A 366 22.25 -10.89 -43.50
C ALA A 366 21.46 -11.81 -42.53
N LYS A 367 20.96 -11.30 -41.39
CA LYS A 367 20.20 -12.11 -40.43
C LYS A 367 18.82 -12.44 -41.01
N ARG A 368 18.47 -13.73 -41.00
CA ARG A 368 17.10 -14.19 -41.25
C ARG A 368 16.34 -14.27 -39.94
N ASN A 369 15.07 -13.92 -39.97
CA ASN A 369 14.21 -14.08 -38.80
C ASN A 369 14.19 -15.57 -38.42
N PRO A 370 14.62 -15.95 -37.21
CA PRO A 370 14.64 -17.36 -36.79
C PRO A 370 13.23 -17.93 -36.57
N LEU A 371 12.21 -17.06 -36.53
CA LEU A 371 10.82 -17.47 -36.35
C LEU A 371 10.07 -17.51 -37.70
N PRO A 372 9.28 -18.55 -37.96
CA PRO A 372 8.43 -18.62 -39.14
C PRO A 372 7.32 -17.57 -39.09
N VAL A 373 6.90 -17.10 -40.27
CA VAL A 373 5.80 -16.14 -40.39
C VAL A 373 4.50 -16.81 -39.96
N SER A 374 3.90 -16.31 -38.88
CA SER A 374 2.60 -16.75 -38.39
C SER A 374 1.86 -15.59 -37.75
N ALA A 375 0.54 -15.66 -37.66
CA ALA A 375 -0.26 -14.65 -36.98
C ALA A 375 0.20 -14.43 -35.52
N GLY A 376 0.58 -15.52 -34.83
CA GLY A 376 1.14 -15.46 -33.48
C GLY A 376 2.49 -14.74 -33.40
N ALA A 377 3.41 -15.04 -34.33
CA ALA A 377 4.72 -14.37 -34.38
C ALA A 377 4.60 -12.88 -34.72
N ILE A 378 3.67 -12.51 -35.61
CA ILE A 378 3.38 -11.12 -35.95
C ILE A 378 2.82 -10.37 -34.74
N GLN A 379 1.86 -10.97 -34.02
CA GLN A 379 1.26 -10.36 -32.83
C GLN A 379 2.25 -10.22 -31.67
N ALA A 380 3.13 -11.22 -31.46
CA ALA A 380 4.20 -11.16 -30.48
C ALA A 380 5.22 -10.08 -30.83
N GLY A 381 5.63 -9.98 -32.10
CA GLY A 381 6.52 -8.92 -32.58
C GLY A 381 5.92 -7.52 -32.43
N LYS A 382 4.62 -7.36 -32.71
CA LYS A 382 3.88 -6.11 -32.48
C LYS A 382 3.82 -5.74 -30.99
N THR A 383 3.57 -6.72 -30.13
CA THR A 383 3.54 -6.52 -28.67
C THR A 383 4.92 -6.11 -28.14
N LEU A 384 5.98 -6.75 -28.62
CA LEU A 384 7.36 -6.38 -28.27
C LEU A 384 7.66 -4.95 -28.73
N TYR A 385 7.40 -4.62 -29.99
CA TYR A 385 7.57 -3.27 -30.53
C TYR A 385 6.84 -2.22 -29.69
N LEU A 386 5.56 -2.44 -29.35
CA LEU A 386 4.78 -1.48 -28.57
C LEU A 386 5.25 -1.35 -27.11
N LYS A 387 5.89 -2.39 -26.55
CA LYS A 387 6.43 -2.37 -25.19
C LYS A 387 7.83 -1.77 -25.10
N THR A 388 8.67 -1.97 -26.12
CA THR A 388 10.10 -1.63 -26.06
C THR A 388 10.52 -0.53 -27.01
N ALA A 389 9.77 -0.25 -28.08
CA ALA A 389 10.09 0.87 -28.95
C ALA A 389 9.70 2.17 -28.25
N GLN A 390 10.72 2.97 -27.92
CA GLN A 390 10.50 4.39 -27.70
C GLN A 390 10.41 5.04 -29.08
N PRO A 391 9.26 5.63 -29.48
CA PRO A 391 9.24 6.42 -30.70
C PRO A 391 10.23 7.57 -30.51
N VAL A 392 11.22 7.63 -31.40
CA VAL A 392 12.07 8.81 -31.51
C VAL A 392 11.13 9.95 -31.91
N ALA A 393 10.97 10.94 -31.04
CA ALA A 393 10.18 12.12 -31.38
C ALA A 393 10.70 12.68 -32.71
N CYS A 394 9.79 13.18 -33.55
CA CYS A 394 10.22 13.95 -34.72
C CYS A 394 11.06 15.11 -34.20
N ALA A 395 12.34 15.15 -34.56
CA ALA A 395 13.12 16.36 -34.37
C ALA A 395 12.50 17.43 -35.27
N MET A 396 12.04 18.53 -34.68
CA MET A 396 11.76 19.76 -35.43
C MET A 396 13.05 20.53 -35.62
#